data_AF-A0A7X6X3D4-F1
#
_entry.id   AF-A0A7X6X3D4-F1
#
_cell.length_a   1.000
_cell.length_b   1.000
_cell.length_c   1.000
_cell.angle_alpha   90.00
_cell.angle_beta   90.00
_cell.angle_gamma   90.00
#
_symmetry.space_group_name_H-M   'P 1'
#
loop_
_entity.id
_entity.type
_entity.pdbx_description
1 polymer ?
#
loop_
_entity_poly.entity_id
_entity_poly.type
_entity_poly.pdbx_seq_one_letter_code
_entity_poly.pdbx_strand_id
1 'polypeptide(L)'
;VLINKIDLDEPRLSREEARVLFGEMDFLEISALKRQGLEDLAEKIKEMVGLGELDLRPRPLLTRLRHAQSLEKALEHLQAARAGLDAGLPVDFLSIDLREAWESLGCINGTSIGEEVLDAIFSEFCIGK
;
A
#
# COMPACT_ATOMS: atom_id res chain seq x y z
N VAL A 1 -12.82 0.20 16.68
CA VAL A 1 -12.34 -0.18 18.03
C VAL A 1 -12.87 -1.57 18.35
N LEU A 2 -12.00 -2.48 18.80
CA LEU A 2 -12.38 -3.85 19.17
C LEU A 2 -12.47 -3.95 20.70
N ILE A 3 -13.66 -4.29 21.22
CA ILE A 3 -13.90 -4.54 22.64
C ILE A 3 -13.93 -6.06 22.83
N ASN A 4 -12.94 -6.61 23.50
CA ASN A 4 -12.83 -8.05 23.76
C ASN A 4 -13.28 -8.40 25.19
N LYS A 5 -13.58 -9.67 25.41
CA LYS A 5 -14.00 -10.28 26.69
C LYS A 5 -15.43 -9.97 27.11
N ILE A 6 -16.35 -9.92 26.14
CA ILE A 6 -17.80 -9.77 26.43
C ILE A 6 -18.42 -11.00 27.13
N ASP A 7 -17.65 -12.09 27.27
CA ASP A 7 -18.04 -13.29 28.01
C ASP A 7 -17.93 -13.14 29.53
N LEU A 8 -17.42 -12.02 30.04
CA LEU A 8 -17.39 -11.73 31.47
C LEU A 8 -18.74 -11.18 31.93
N ASP A 9 -19.26 -11.71 33.04
CA ASP A 9 -20.51 -11.23 33.67
C ASP A 9 -20.41 -9.75 34.07
N GLU A 10 -19.21 -9.30 34.45
CA GLU A 10 -18.87 -7.90 34.68
C GLU A 10 -17.80 -7.44 33.67
N PRO A 11 -18.20 -6.78 32.57
CA PRO A 11 -17.25 -6.23 31.62
C PRO A 11 -16.43 -5.11 32.25
N ARG A 12 -15.11 -5.15 32.07
CA ARG A 12 -14.17 -4.12 32.58
C ARG A 12 -14.26 -2.77 31.87
N LEU A 13 -14.92 -2.73 30.72
CA LEU A 13 -15.14 -1.52 29.95
C LEU A 13 -16.55 -1.60 29.36
N SER A 14 -17.43 -0.71 29.79
CA SER A 14 -18.75 -0.60 29.22
C SER A 14 -18.71 0.12 27.87
N ARG A 15 -19.76 -0.05 27.07
CA ARG A 15 -19.90 0.61 25.77
C ARG A 15 -19.95 2.14 25.90
N GLU A 16 -20.49 2.62 27.02
CA GLU A 16 -20.59 4.05 27.34
C GLU A 16 -19.23 4.62 27.70
N GLU A 17 -18.44 3.91 28.51
CA GLU A 17 -17.05 4.27 28.84
C GLU A 17 -16.17 4.24 27.59
N ALA A 18 -16.36 3.24 26.72
CA ALA A 18 -15.66 3.17 25.45
C ALA A 18 -16.00 4.37 24.54
N ARG A 19 -17.26 4.82 24.50
CA ARG A 19 -17.66 6.04 23.77
C ARG A 19 -17.02 7.30 24.34
N VAL A 20 -16.85 7.40 25.66
CA VAL A 20 -16.16 8.54 26.28
C VAL A 20 -14.67 8.56 25.89
N LEU A 21 -14.03 7.39 25.84
CA LEU A 21 -12.59 7.28 25.53
C LEU A 21 -12.27 7.41 24.04
N PHE A 22 -13.14 6.89 23.17
CA PHE A 22 -12.87 6.74 21.74
C PHE A 22 -13.85 7.49 20.83
N GLY A 23 -14.79 8.25 21.41
CA GLY A 23 -15.76 9.06 20.66
C GLY A 23 -16.75 8.23 19.84
N GLU A 24 -17.04 8.69 18.62
CA GLU A 24 -17.98 8.04 17.70
C GLU A 24 -17.33 6.99 16.78
N MET A 25 -16.17 6.43 17.16
CA MET A 25 -15.59 5.35 16.38
C MET A 25 -16.48 4.11 16.38
N ASP A 26 -16.47 3.35 15.28
CA ASP A 26 -17.15 2.06 15.20
C ASP A 26 -16.61 1.09 16.27
N PHE A 27 -17.51 0.51 17.07
CA PHE A 27 -17.18 -0.49 18.09
C PHE A 27 -17.62 -1.88 17.64
N LEU A 28 -16.71 -2.85 17.70
CA LEU A 28 -17.01 -4.26 17.52
C LEU A 28 -16.72 -5.03 18.80
N GLU A 29 -17.72 -5.73 19.31
CA GLU A 29 -17.67 -6.49 20.55
C GLU A 29 -17.46 -7.97 20.25
N ILE A 30 -16.45 -8.58 20.88
CA ILE A 30 -16.11 -9.98 20.67
C ILE A 30 -15.82 -10.70 21.99
N SER A 31 -15.98 -12.03 21.96
CA SER A 31 -15.32 -12.91 22.91
C SER A 31 -14.37 -13.81 22.15
N ALA A 32 -13.07 -13.50 22.22
CA ALA A 32 -12.05 -14.36 21.62
C ALA A 32 -12.05 -15.77 22.26
N LEU A 33 -12.38 -15.87 23.55
CA LEU A 33 -12.43 -17.14 24.28
C LEU A 33 -13.60 -18.02 23.85
N LYS A 34 -14.80 -17.43 23.72
CA LYS A 34 -16.01 -18.13 23.27
C LYS A 34 -16.15 -18.18 21.75
N ARG A 35 -15.21 -17.57 21.02
CA ARG A 35 -15.20 -17.43 19.55
C ARG A 35 -16.43 -16.68 19.01
N GLN A 36 -17.00 -15.79 19.82
CA GLN A 36 -18.17 -14.99 19.46
C GLN A 36 -17.73 -13.68 18.79
N GLY A 37 -18.41 -13.30 17.70
CA GLY A 37 -18.13 -12.06 16.94
C GLY A 37 -16.88 -12.13 16.06
N LEU A 38 -16.25 -13.30 15.92
CA LEU A 38 -15.07 -13.47 15.04
C LEU A 38 -15.43 -13.40 13.56
N GLU A 39 -16.64 -13.82 13.18
CA GLU A 39 -17.16 -13.72 11.81
C GLU A 39 -17.39 -12.25 11.43
N ASP A 40 -18.06 -11.49 12.32
CA ASP A 40 -18.27 -10.05 12.15
C ASP A 40 -16.93 -9.30 12.09
N LEU A 41 -15.93 -9.70 12.88
CA LEU A 41 -14.58 -9.16 12.79
C LEU A 41 -13.95 -9.44 11.43
N ALA A 42 -14.07 -10.66 10.93
CA ALA A 42 -13.53 -11.03 9.63
C ALA A 42 -14.19 -10.21 8.50
N GLU A 43 -15.51 -10.03 8.53
CA GLU A 43 -16.21 -9.20 7.55
C GLU A 43 -15.80 -7.73 7.66
N LYS A 44 -15.71 -7.16 8.87
CA LYS A 44 -15.27 -5.78 9.04
C LYS A 44 -13.84 -5.55 8.55
N ILE A 45 -12.94 -6.52 8.73
CA ILE A 45 -11.58 -6.47 8.16
C ILE A 45 -11.65 -6.49 6.63
N LYS A 46 -12.49 -7.35 6.01
CA LYS A 46 -12.64 -7.39 4.55
C LYS A 46 -13.16 -6.06 4.00
N GLU A 47 -14.14 -5.46 4.66
CA GLU A 47 -14.65 -4.13 4.33
C GLU A 47 -13.56 -3.07 4.42
N MET A 48 -12.79 -3.04 5.52
CA MET A 48 -11.70 -2.07 5.72
C MET A 48 -10.59 -2.20 4.68
N VAL A 49 -10.28 -3.41 4.24
CA VAL A 49 -9.25 -3.68 3.22
C VAL A 49 -9.80 -3.43 1.80
N GLY A 50 -11.09 -3.13 1.65
CA GLY A 50 -11.71 -2.87 0.35
C GLY A 50 -11.78 -4.12 -0.54
N LEU A 51 -11.74 -5.32 0.05
CA LEU A 51 -11.78 -6.59 -0.71
C LEU A 51 -13.12 -6.80 -1.43
N GLY A 52 -14.19 -6.11 -1.02
CA GLY A 52 -15.53 -6.20 -1.61
C GLY A 52 -15.69 -5.46 -2.95
N GLU A 53 -14.82 -4.48 -3.24
CA GLU A 53 -14.83 -3.69 -4.49
C GLU A 53 -13.63 -4.03 -5.40
N LEU A 54 -12.98 -5.17 -5.17
CA LEU A 54 -11.90 -5.61 -6.04
C LEU A 54 -12.45 -5.83 -7.45
N ASP A 55 -12.12 -4.91 -8.33
CA ASP A 55 -12.25 -5.05 -9.76
C ASP A 55 -11.56 -6.34 -10.20
N LEU A 56 -12.35 -7.40 -10.40
CA LEU A 56 -11.87 -8.74 -10.75
C LEU A 56 -11.24 -8.81 -12.15
N ARG A 57 -11.18 -7.68 -12.87
CA ARG A 57 -10.45 -7.60 -14.13
C ARG A 57 -8.97 -7.88 -13.85
N PRO A 58 -8.32 -8.76 -14.63
CA PRO A 58 -6.89 -9.03 -14.49
C PRO A 58 -6.12 -7.75 -14.84
N ARG A 59 -5.80 -6.95 -13.83
CA ARG A 59 -4.95 -5.78 -13.94
C ARG A 59 -3.57 -6.18 -13.43
N PRO A 60 -2.48 -5.80 -14.13
CA PRO A 60 -1.14 -5.98 -13.57
C PRO A 60 -1.07 -5.20 -12.24
N LEU A 61 -0.91 -5.94 -11.15
CA LEU A 61 -0.80 -5.39 -9.80
C LEU A 61 0.64 -5.03 -9.51
N LEU A 62 0.87 -3.81 -9.04
CA LEU A 62 2.16 -3.38 -8.52
C LEU A 62 2.30 -3.88 -7.08
N THR A 63 2.99 -5.00 -6.92
CA THR A 63 3.11 -5.70 -5.64
C THR A 63 4.38 -5.35 -4.86
N ARG A 64 5.33 -4.65 -5.49
CA ARG A 64 6.64 -4.31 -4.89
C ARG A 64 6.80 -2.80 -4.80
N LEU A 65 7.17 -2.33 -3.61
CA LEU A 65 7.42 -0.90 -3.34
C LEU A 65 8.47 -0.31 -4.30
N ARG A 66 9.54 -1.06 -4.60
CA ARG A 66 10.58 -0.61 -5.56
C ARG A 66 10.02 -0.27 -6.94
N HIS A 67 9.07 -1.08 -7.44
CA HIS A 67 8.46 -0.83 -8.74
C HIS A 67 7.54 0.40 -8.69
N ALA A 68 6.80 0.58 -7.60
CA ALA A 68 5.97 1.76 -7.40
C ALA A 68 6.83 3.04 -7.39
N GLN A 69 7.93 3.04 -6.63
CA GLN A 69 8.87 4.17 -6.58
C GLN A 69 9.50 4.49 -7.94
N SER A 70 9.88 3.47 -8.71
CA SER A 70 10.37 3.65 -10.09
C SER A 70 9.33 4.30 -11.00
N LEU A 71 8.05 3.90 -10.88
CA LEU A 71 6.96 4.48 -11.67
C LEU A 71 6.62 5.90 -11.24
N GLU A 72 6.65 6.20 -9.94
CA GLU A 72 6.46 7.55 -9.40
C GLU A 72 7.52 8.50 -9.95
N LYS A 73 8.81 8.13 -9.88
CA LYS A 73 9.90 8.91 -10.45
C LYS A 73 9.76 9.10 -11.96
N ALA A 74 9.43 8.04 -12.69
CA ALA A 74 9.21 8.15 -14.13
C ALA A 74 8.07 9.13 -14.46
N LEU A 75 6.99 9.09 -13.68
CA LEU A 75 5.87 10.01 -13.83
C LEU A 75 6.27 11.47 -13.54
N GLU A 76 7.03 11.71 -12.48
CA GLU A 76 7.55 13.04 -12.13
C GLU A 76 8.37 13.63 -13.29
N HIS A 77 9.30 12.87 -13.86
CA HIS A 77 10.10 13.32 -14.99
C HIS A 77 9.27 13.54 -16.26
N LEU A 78 8.30 12.66 -16.55
CA LEU A 78 7.39 12.87 -17.68
C LEU A 78 6.53 14.14 -17.52
N GLN A 79 6.11 14.45 -16.28
CA GLN A 79 5.40 15.69 -15.99
C GLN A 79 6.30 16.92 -16.14
N ALA A 80 7.56 16.84 -15.70
CA ALA A 80 8.55 17.89 -15.90
C ALA A 80 8.81 18.14 -17.39
N ALA A 81 9.02 17.08 -18.18
CA ALA A 81 9.18 17.17 -19.63
C ALA A 81 7.95 17.81 -20.31
N ARG A 82 6.73 17.44 -19.88
CA ARG A 82 5.49 18.03 -20.41
C ARG A 82 5.40 19.52 -20.06
N ALA A 83 5.67 19.88 -18.81
CA ALA A 83 5.68 21.28 -18.39
C ALA A 83 6.73 22.12 -19.14
N GLY A 84 7.92 21.54 -19.38
CA GLY A 84 8.97 22.16 -20.17
C GLY A 84 8.56 22.37 -21.63
N LEU A 85 7.86 21.41 -22.22
CA LEU A 85 7.32 21.52 -23.57
C LEU A 85 6.29 22.65 -23.66
N ASP A 86 5.36 22.71 -22.70
CA ASP A 86 4.34 23.77 -22.61
C ASP A 86 4.96 25.15 -22.41
N ALA A 87 6.12 25.22 -21.73
CA ALA A 87 6.91 26.44 -21.53
C ALA A 87 7.80 26.81 -22.73
N GLY A 88 7.83 26.01 -23.79
CA GLY A 88 8.64 26.25 -24.99
C GLY A 88 10.14 26.05 -24.77
N LEU A 89 10.54 25.20 -23.82
CA LEU A 89 11.95 24.88 -23.63
C LEU A 89 12.54 24.17 -24.85
N PRO A 90 13.84 24.38 -25.15
CA PRO A 90 14.51 23.64 -26.22
C PRO A 90 14.49 22.14 -25.96
N VAL A 91 14.43 21.36 -27.04
CA VAL A 91 14.38 19.88 -27.00
C VAL A 91 15.54 19.27 -26.20
N ASP A 92 16.72 19.91 -26.22
CA ASP A 92 17.87 19.46 -25.45
C ASP A 92 17.58 19.37 -23.94
N PHE A 93 16.80 20.31 -23.39
CA PHE A 93 16.40 20.28 -21.98
C PHE A 93 15.33 19.21 -21.71
N LEU A 94 14.35 19.07 -22.61
CA LEU A 94 13.32 18.04 -22.51
C LEU A 94 13.92 16.63 -22.57
N SER A 95 14.99 16.45 -23.33
CA SER A 95 15.66 15.16 -23.52
C SER A 95 16.26 14.61 -22.21
N ILE A 96 16.63 15.49 -21.27
CA ILE A 96 17.15 15.10 -19.96
C ILE A 96 16.05 14.40 -19.16
N ASP A 97 14.90 15.05 -19.00
CA ASP A 97 13.76 14.47 -18.25
C ASP A 97 13.23 13.20 -18.91
N LEU A 98 13.14 13.16 -20.25
CA LEU A 98 12.73 11.95 -20.96
C LEU A 98 13.70 10.78 -20.73
N ARG A 99 15.00 11.07 -20.66
CA ARG A 99 16.02 10.06 -20.35
C ARG A 99 15.89 9.56 -18.91
N GLU A 100 15.71 10.44 -17.94
CA GLU A 100 15.54 10.04 -16.54
C GLU A 100 14.26 9.22 -16.32
N ALA A 101 13.18 9.55 -17.03
CA ALA A 101 11.98 8.73 -17.06
C ALA A 101 12.25 7.33 -17.62
N TRP A 102 13.01 7.24 -18.72
CA TRP A 102 13.39 5.96 -19.34
C TRP A 102 14.25 5.10 -18.40
N GLU A 103 15.28 5.67 -17.78
CA GLU A 103 16.15 4.96 -16.83
C GLU A 103 15.36 4.49 -15.60
N SER A 104 14.46 5.33 -15.07
CA SER A 104 13.60 4.97 -13.94
C SER A 104 12.69 3.77 -14.26
N LEU A 105 12.18 3.67 -15.50
CA LEU A 105 11.44 2.50 -15.96
C LEU A 105 12.35 1.27 -16.16
N GLY A 106 13.61 1.48 -16.59
CA GLY A 106 14.63 0.45 -16.69
C GLY A 106 15.00 -0.21 -15.36
N CYS A 107 14.79 0.47 -14.23
CA CYS A 107 14.93 -0.13 -12.90
C CYS A 107 13.89 -1.23 -12.61
N ILE A 108 12.76 -1.24 -13.33
CA ILE A 108 11.69 -2.23 -13.13
C ILE A 108 12.05 -3.57 -13.80
N ASN A 109 12.52 -3.51 -15.04
CA ASN A 109 12.86 -4.69 -15.85
C ASN A 109 14.32 -5.16 -15.69
N GLY A 110 15.15 -4.41 -14.94
CA GLY A 110 16.53 -4.80 -14.67
C GLY A 110 17.57 -4.19 -15.62
N THR A 111 17.18 -3.39 -16.60
CA THR A 111 18.13 -2.82 -17.58
C THR A 111 18.97 -1.67 -17.01
N SER A 112 18.49 -1.03 -15.93
CA SER A 112 19.12 0.15 -15.33
C SER A 112 19.29 -0.01 -13.81
N ILE A 113 19.67 -1.20 -13.35
CA ILE A 113 19.81 -1.52 -11.92
C ILE A 113 21.29 -1.43 -11.48
N GLY A 114 21.55 -0.82 -10.32
CA GLY A 114 22.86 -0.87 -9.65
C GLY A 114 23.03 -2.10 -8.75
N GLU A 115 24.27 -2.51 -8.49
CA GLU A 115 24.61 -3.74 -7.71
C GLU A 115 23.87 -3.82 -6.35
N GLU A 116 23.69 -2.70 -5.66
CA GLU A 116 23.02 -2.64 -4.34
C GLU A 116 21.56 -3.14 -4.37
N VAL A 117 20.86 -2.93 -5.49
CA VAL A 117 19.47 -3.37 -5.65
C VAL A 117 19.41 -4.86 -5.97
N LEU A 118 20.42 -5.40 -6.67
CA LEU A 118 20.53 -6.84 -6.87
C LEU A 118 20.76 -7.54 -5.53
N ASP A 119 21.67 -7.02 -4.69
CA ASP A 119 21.91 -7.56 -3.36
C ASP A 119 20.65 -7.52 -2.47
N ALA A 120 19.90 -6.42 -2.49
CA ALA A 120 18.64 -6.32 -1.76
C ALA A 120 17.61 -7.36 -2.25
N ILE A 121 17.49 -7.55 -3.56
CA ILE A 121 16.58 -8.55 -4.15
C ILE A 121 16.99 -9.96 -3.69
N PHE A 122 18.28 -10.31 -3.82
CA PHE A 122 18.77 -11.64 -3.50
C PHE A 122 18.84 -11.93 -1.99
N SER A 123 18.86 -10.90 -1.14
CA SER A 123 18.78 -11.07 0.32
C SER A 123 17.46 -11.69 0.79
N GLU A 124 16.37 -11.55 0.02
CA GLU A 124 15.06 -12.16 0.30
C GLU A 124 14.97 -13.62 -0.19
N PHE A 125 15.95 -14.12 -0.95
CA PHE A 125 15.93 -15.48 -1.47
C PHE A 125 16.59 -16.45 -0.49
N CYS A 126 15.96 -17.60 -0.28
CA CYS A 126 16.59 -18.69 0.42
C CYS A 126 17.83 -19.17 -0.35
N ILE A 127 18.88 -19.58 0.37
CA ILE A 127 20.10 -20.14 -0.20
C ILE A 127 19.73 -21.36 -1.07
N GLY A 128 20.14 -21.34 -2.34
CA GLY A 128 19.90 -22.42 -3.30
C GLY A 128 18.88 -22.12 -4.40
N LYS A 129 18.53 -20.85 -4.62
CA LYS A 129 17.79 -20.37 -5.79
C LYS A 129 18.67 -19.55 -6.72
#